data_AF-A0A955GP12-F1
#
_entry.id   AF-A0A955GP12-F1
#
_cell.length_a   1.000
_cell.length_b   1.000
_cell.length_c   1.000
_cell.angle_alpha   90.00
_cell.angle_beta   90.00
_cell.angle_gamma   90.00
#
_symmetry.space_group_name_H-M   'P 1'
#
loop_
_entity.id
_entity.type
_entity.pdbx_description
1 polymer ?
#
loop_
_entity_poly.entity_id
_entity_poly.type
_entity_poly.pdbx_seq_one_letter_code
_entity_poly.pdbx_strand_id
1 'polypeptide(L)'
;MIISKQQGSLKWIIIIIVALVLASYFFDFSVQNAVEDEQTQSNFNYVKTHVVGFYNAYLRNTAEYLWNDVIVDLLWESFIENLERIKEGQPTVFEDAAPGVAAP
;
A
#
# COMPACT_ATOMS: atom_id res chain seq x y z
N MET A 1 12.48 -8.02 22.43
CA MET A 1 11.00 -8.14 22.40
C MET A 1 10.47 -6.99 21.57
N ILE A 2 10.14 -7.22 20.30
CA ILE A 2 9.68 -6.14 19.40
C ILE A 2 8.18 -5.92 19.66
N ILE A 3 7.85 -4.79 20.28
CA ILE A 3 6.48 -4.33 20.44
C ILE A 3 6.05 -3.77 19.08
N SER A 4 5.03 -4.38 18.48
CA SER A 4 4.45 -3.94 17.21
C SER A 4 3.76 -2.59 17.36
N LYS A 5 4.21 -1.61 16.56
CA LYS A 5 3.63 -0.26 16.45
C LYS A 5 2.32 -0.26 15.62
N GLN A 6 1.45 -1.26 15.83
CA GLN A 6 0.12 -1.36 15.21
C GLN A 6 -1.02 -0.84 16.11
N GLN A 7 -0.71 -0.36 17.32
CA GLN A 7 -1.74 0.08 18.28
C GLN A 7 -2.47 1.39 17.91
N GLY A 8 -2.01 2.12 16.89
CA GLY A 8 -2.61 3.39 16.49
C GLY A 8 -3.91 3.23 15.71
N SER A 9 -3.91 2.42 14.64
CA SER A 9 -5.05 2.31 13.70
C SER A 9 -6.25 1.58 14.31
N LEU A 10 -6.02 0.49 15.05
CA LEU A 10 -7.10 -0.29 15.65
C LEU A 10 -7.88 0.51 16.71
N LYS A 11 -7.18 1.34 17.50
CA LYS A 11 -7.82 2.22 18.49
C LYS A 11 -8.79 3.19 17.81
N TRP A 12 -8.40 3.80 16.70
CA TRP A 12 -9.26 4.73 15.96
C TRP A 12 -10.47 4.04 15.33
N ILE A 13 -10.30 2.83 14.79
CA ILE A 13 -11.41 2.03 14.24
C ILE A 13 -12.44 1.73 15.33
N ILE A 14 -11.99 1.28 16.51
CA ILE A 14 -12.89 1.01 17.65
C ILE A 14 -13.62 2.27 18.09
N ILE A 15 -12.91 3.42 18.18
CA ILE A 15 -13.53 4.70 18.54
C ILE A 15 -14.61 5.10 17.53
N ILE A 16 -14.35 4.96 16.22
CA ILE A 16 -15.32 5.28 15.17
C ILE A 16 -16.53 4.36 15.27
N ILE A 17 -16.34 3.06 15.50
CA ILE A 17 -17.46 2.11 15.66
C ILE A 17 -18.32 2.50 16.86
N VAL A 18 -17.71 2.78 18.02
CA VAL A 18 -18.44 3.21 19.21
C VAL A 18 -19.18 4.52 18.93
N ALA A 19 -18.54 5.50 18.28
CA ALA A 19 -19.16 6.76 17.93
C ALA A 19 -20.36 6.58 16.98
N LEU A 20 -20.25 5.71 15.97
CA LEU A 20 -21.34 5.39 15.04
C LEU A 20 -22.50 4.70 15.75
N VAL A 21 -22.23 3.75 16.64
CA VAL A 21 -23.27 3.07 17.44
C VAL A 21 -24.00 4.06 18.35
N LEU A 22 -23.26 4.94 19.04
CA LEU A 22 -23.86 5.99 19.87
C LEU A 22 -24.66 6.97 19.01
N ALA A 23 -24.13 7.38 17.85
CA ALA A 23 -24.84 8.26 16.94
C ALA A 23 -26.14 7.62 16.42
N SER A 24 -26.12 6.34 16.07
CA SER A 24 -27.32 5.58 15.69
C SER A 24 -28.34 5.52 16.80
N TYR A 25 -27.91 5.28 18.04
CA TYR A 25 -28.81 5.21 19.19
C TYR A 25 -29.43 6.57 19.58
N PHE A 26 -28.63 7.64 19.61
CA PHE A 26 -29.09 8.96 20.08
C PHE A 26 -29.80 9.79 19.01
N PHE A 27 -29.46 9.62 17.73
CA PHE A 27 -29.99 10.45 16.64
C PHE A 27 -30.90 9.67 15.67
N ASP A 28 -31.23 8.41 15.97
CA ASP A 28 -31.99 7.52 15.08
C ASP A 28 -31.37 7.39 13.67
N PHE A 29 -30.04 7.51 13.62
CA PHE A 29 -29.27 7.56 12.38
C PHE A 29 -28.84 6.14 11.95
N SER A 30 -29.22 5.69 10.76
CA SER A 30 -28.71 4.43 10.20
C SER A 30 -27.55 4.70 9.25
N VAL A 31 -26.35 4.23 9.59
CA VAL A 31 -25.17 4.27 8.71
C VAL A 31 -25.46 3.55 7.40
N GLN A 32 -26.16 2.42 7.46
CA GLN A 32 -26.55 1.66 6.28
C GLN A 32 -27.43 2.51 5.36
N ASN A 33 -28.50 3.11 5.88
CA ASN A 33 -29.41 3.93 5.08
C ASN A 33 -28.69 5.14 4.48
N ALA A 34 -27.79 5.77 5.24
CA ALA A 34 -27.02 6.91 4.76
C ALA A 34 -26.07 6.55 3.61
N VAL A 35 -25.47 5.35 3.66
CA VAL A 35 -24.60 4.84 2.59
C VAL A 35 -25.43 4.34 1.39
N GLU A 36 -26.55 3.68 1.62
CA GLU A 36 -27.39 3.08 0.57
C GLU A 36 -28.32 4.10 -0.11
N ASP A 37 -28.47 5.31 0.44
CA ASP A 37 -29.28 6.36 -0.18
C ASP A 37 -28.79 6.71 -1.60
N GLU A 38 -29.76 6.96 -2.50
CA GLU A 38 -29.52 7.20 -3.91
C GLU A 38 -28.56 8.37 -4.16
N GLN A 39 -28.65 9.44 -3.36
CA GLN A 39 -27.77 10.59 -3.49
C GLN A 39 -26.34 10.24 -3.10
N THR A 40 -26.15 9.50 -1.99
CA THR A 40 -24.82 9.06 -1.54
C THR A 40 -24.19 8.12 -2.54
N GLN A 41 -24.95 7.13 -3.02
CA GLN A 41 -24.48 6.18 -4.05
C GLN A 41 -24.12 6.89 -5.36
N SER A 42 -24.95 7.84 -5.80
CA SER A 42 -24.69 8.64 -6.99
C SER A 42 -23.40 9.46 -6.86
N ASN A 43 -23.20 10.15 -5.73
CA ASN A 43 -21.99 10.92 -5.46
C ASN A 43 -20.74 10.03 -5.40
N PHE A 44 -20.82 8.90 -4.70
CA PHE A 44 -19.71 7.95 -4.61
C PHE A 44 -19.36 7.39 -5.99
N ASN A 45 -20.36 7.03 -6.78
CA ASN A 45 -20.16 6.55 -8.14
C ASN A 45 -19.58 7.63 -9.07
N TYR A 46 -20.02 8.88 -8.95
CA TYR A 46 -19.46 10.02 -9.68
C TYR A 46 -17.97 10.16 -9.36
N VAL A 47 -17.61 10.26 -8.09
CA VAL A 47 -16.21 10.41 -7.66
C VAL A 47 -15.38 9.21 -8.11
N LYS A 48 -15.86 7.99 -7.86
CA LYS A 48 -15.17 6.75 -8.25
C LYS A 48 -14.90 6.73 -9.75
N THR A 49 -15.91 7.00 -10.58
CA THR A 49 -15.77 6.98 -12.04
C THR A 49 -14.74 7.99 -12.52
N HIS A 50 -14.75 9.21 -11.96
CA HIS A 50 -13.80 10.25 -12.35
C HIS A 50 -12.38 9.96 -11.88
N VAL A 51 -12.21 9.50 -10.64
CA VAL A 51 -10.89 9.16 -10.08
C VAL A 51 -10.29 7.96 -10.82
N VAL A 52 -11.07 6.89 -11.00
CA VAL A 52 -10.61 5.69 -11.73
C VAL A 52 -10.37 6.03 -13.19
N GLY A 53 -11.23 6.84 -13.82
CA GLY A 53 -11.05 7.31 -15.19
C GLY A 53 -9.77 8.14 -15.35
N PHE A 54 -9.53 9.10 -14.46
CA PHE A 54 -8.32 9.91 -14.45
C PHE A 54 -7.06 9.06 -14.22
N TYR A 55 -7.10 8.15 -13.25
CA TYR A 55 -6.00 7.21 -13.01
C TYR A 55 -5.70 6.39 -14.27
N ASN A 56 -6.71 5.77 -14.86
CA ASN A 56 -6.56 4.95 -16.05
C ASN A 56 -6.07 5.73 -17.28
N ALA A 57 -6.52 6.97 -17.44
CA ALA A 57 -6.19 7.80 -18.60
C ALA A 57 -4.79 8.43 -18.51
N TYR A 58 -4.36 8.85 -17.32
CA TYR A 58 -3.16 9.69 -17.16
C TYR A 58 -2.06 9.07 -16.31
N LEU A 59 -2.44 8.34 -15.26
CA LEU A 59 -1.48 7.86 -14.28
C LEU A 59 -1.08 6.41 -14.53
N ARG A 60 -1.93 5.59 -15.15
CA ARG A 60 -1.72 4.16 -15.29
C ARG A 60 -0.40 3.82 -15.97
N ASN A 61 -0.14 4.35 -17.17
CA ASN A 61 1.08 4.05 -17.90
C ASN A 61 2.33 4.50 -17.14
N THR A 62 2.29 5.69 -16.55
CA THR A 62 3.40 6.24 -15.75
C THR A 62 3.64 5.41 -14.49
N ALA A 63 2.57 5.00 -13.81
CA ALA A 63 2.64 4.17 -12.62
C ALA A 63 3.14 2.75 -12.93
N GLU A 64 2.67 2.14 -14.02
CA GLU A 64 3.13 0.84 -14.50
C GLU A 64 4.62 0.89 -14.90
N TYR A 65 5.05 1.93 -15.62
CA TYR A 65 6.46 2.14 -15.96
C TYR A 65 7.34 2.29 -14.71
N LEU A 66 6.96 3.17 -13.78
CA LEU A 66 7.74 3.36 -12.56
C LEU A 66 7.77 2.10 -11.71
N TRP A 67 6.66 1.37 -11.62
CA TRP A 67 6.60 0.16 -10.81
C TRP A 67 7.40 -0.96 -11.43
N ASN A 68 7.12 -1.34 -12.68
CA ASN A 68 7.74 -2.49 -13.32
C ASN A 68 9.20 -2.17 -13.69
N ASP A 69 9.41 -1.14 -14.51
CA ASP A 69 10.71 -0.95 -15.17
C ASP A 69 11.73 -0.25 -14.28
N VAL A 70 11.29 0.49 -13.26
CA VAL A 70 12.19 1.22 -12.35
C VAL A 70 12.30 0.52 -11.01
N ILE A 71 11.19 0.23 -10.34
CA ILE A 71 11.25 -0.37 -9.00
C ILE A 71 11.52 -1.88 -9.09
N VAL A 72 10.75 -2.61 -9.89
CA VAL A 72 10.89 -4.07 -9.96
C VAL A 72 12.20 -4.44 -10.64
N ASP A 73 12.41 -4.01 -11.89
CA ASP A 73 13.54 -4.42 -12.69
C ASP A 73 14.89 -3.91 -12.13
N LEU A 74 15.00 -2.64 -11.74
CA LEU A 74 16.29 -2.09 -11.31
C LEU A 74 16.63 -2.40 -9.85
N LEU A 75 15.62 -2.49 -8.97
CA LEU A 75 15.87 -2.55 -7.53
C LEU A 75 15.40 -3.88 -6.93
N TRP A 76 14.18 -4.31 -7.23
CA TRP A 76 13.57 -5.44 -6.53
C TRP A 76 14.22 -6.78 -6.89
N GLU A 77 14.44 -7.04 -8.18
CA GLU A 77 15.05 -8.31 -8.61
C GLU A 77 16.47 -8.47 -8.06
N SER A 78 17.30 -7.43 -8.24
CA SER A 78 18.66 -7.40 -7.69
C SER A 78 18.66 -7.54 -6.16
N PHE A 79 17.71 -6.92 -5.46
CA PHE A 79 17.60 -7.04 -4.01
C PHE A 79 17.26 -8.46 -3.57
N ILE A 80 16.28 -9.11 -4.21
CA ILE A 80 15.89 -10.48 -3.87
C ILE A 80 17.01 -11.48 -4.18
N GLU A 81 17.65 -11.37 -5.34
CA GLU A 81 18.77 -12.26 -5.71
C GLU A 81 19.90 -12.19 -4.66
N ASN A 82 20.29 -10.97 -4.26
CA ASN A 82 21.35 -10.80 -3.27
C ASN A 82 20.95 -11.32 -1.88
N LEU A 83 19.67 -11.18 -1.48
CA LEU A 83 19.19 -11.76 -0.23
C LEU A 83 19.19 -13.29 -0.25
N GLU A 84 18.85 -13.90 -1.38
CA GLU A 84 18.90 -15.34 -1.55
C GLU A 84 20.35 -15.86 -1.48
N ARG A 85 21.29 -15.21 -2.17
CA ARG A 85 22.73 -15.51 -2.08
C ARG A 85 23.24 -15.43 -0.64
N ILE A 86 22.91 -14.36 0.09
CA ILE A 86 23.30 -14.22 1.50
C ILE A 86 22.74 -15.37 2.35
N LYS A 87 21.48 -15.75 2.13
CA LYS A 87 20.84 -16.87 2.84
C LYS A 87 21.54 -18.20 2.55
N GLU A 88 22.04 -18.39 1.34
CA GLU A 88 22.79 -19.58 0.91
C GLU A 88 24.28 -19.54 1.30
N GLY A 89 24.75 -18.45 1.89
CA GLY A 89 26.16 -18.26 2.24
C GLY A 89 27.05 -17.97 1.02
N GLN A 90 26.46 -17.52 -0.08
CA GLN A 90 27.17 -17.10 -1.30
C GLN A 90 27.48 -15.59 -1.25
N PRO A 91 28.57 -15.16 -1.89
CA PRO A 91 28.84 -13.74 -2.12
C PRO A 91 27.72 -13.11 -2.97
N THR A 92 27.44 -11.85 -2.67
CA THR A 92 26.53 -11.01 -3.43
C THR A 92 27.09 -10.71 -4.82
N VAL A 93 26.22 -10.33 -5.76
CA VAL A 93 26.63 -9.94 -7.12
C VAL A 93 27.65 -8.79 -7.09
N PHE A 94 27.55 -7.90 -6.11
CA PHE A 94 28.49 -6.78 -5.93
C PHE A 94 29.85 -7.23 -5.41
N GLU A 95 29.90 -8.21 -4.51
CA GLU A 95 31.15 -8.79 -4.02
C GLU A 95 31.86 -9.58 -5.11
N ASP A 96 31.10 -10.33 -5.92
CA ASP A 96 31.63 -11.07 -7.08
C ASP A 96 32.17 -10.12 -8.17
N ALA A 97 31.49 -9.00 -8.40
CA ALA A 97 31.89 -8.01 -9.42
C ALA A 97 32.94 -7.01 -8.90
N ALA A 98 33.30 -7.04 -7.62
CA ALA A 98 34.26 -6.11 -7.05
C ALA A 98 35.67 -6.39 -7.59
N PRO A 99 36.43 -5.36 -8.00
CA PRO A 99 37.81 -5.56 -8.44
C PRO A 99 38.64 -6.15 -7.30
N GLY A 100 39.29 -7.28 -7.57
CA GLY A 100 40.18 -7.92 -6.61
C GLY A 100 41.33 -6.98 -6.25
N VAL A 101 41.32 -6.45 -5.02
CA VAL A 101 42.48 -5.75 -4.48
C VAL A 101 43.52 -6.83 -4.18
N ALA A 102 44.59 -6.88 -4.97
CA ALA A 102 45.73 -7.73 -4.64
C ALA A 102 46.22 -7.33 -3.24
N ALA A 103 46.09 -8.24 -2.29
CA ALA A 103 46.62 -8.03 -0.95
C ALA A 103 48.14 -7.76 -1.05
N PRO A 104 48.68 -6.77 -0.32
CA PRO A 104 50.12 -6.51 -0.30
C PRO A 104 50.93 -7.70 0.25
#